data_AF-A0A2G8KL59-F1
#
_entry.id   AF-A0A2G8KL59-F1
#
_cell.length_a   1.000
_cell.length_b   1.000
_cell.length_c   1.000
_cell.angle_alpha   90.00
_cell.angle_beta   90.00
_cell.angle_gamma   90.00
#
_symmetry.space_group_name_H-M   'P 1'
#
loop_
_entity.id
_entity.type
_entity.pdbx_description
1 polymer ?
#
loop_
_entity_poly.entity_id
_entity_poly.type
_entity_poly.pdbx_seq_one_letter_code
_entity_poly.pdbx_strand_id
1 'polypeptide(L)'
;MCDIDLVFLGDLGDNPCRRLGEELKNCALPSQGTIKVLDKATVPIVKLTDAFTQIRVDISFNVKTTTECAKFIELHVSPEPINYGVLLIGFFELYGVNFNYFKTGITVENGGSYFPKEDASFMTDRFSLLC
;
A
#
# COMPACT_ATOMS: atom_id res chain seq x y z
N MET A 1 -6.13 0.79 16.42
CA MET A 1 -4.84 1.50 16.57
C MET A 1 -4.24 1.61 15.19
N CYS A 2 -3.72 2.80 14.82
CA CYS A 2 -2.97 2.99 13.58
C CYS A 2 -1.66 2.20 13.64
N ASP A 3 -1.30 1.63 12.50
CA ASP A 3 -0.02 0.96 12.29
C ASP A 3 0.95 1.98 11.65
N ILE A 4 2.26 1.75 11.81
CA ILE A 4 3.30 2.58 11.17
C ILE A 4 3.89 1.79 10.00
N ASP A 5 3.81 2.35 8.81
CA ASP A 5 4.47 1.82 7.61
C ASP A 5 5.80 2.54 7.37
N LEU A 6 6.90 1.79 7.30
CA LEU A 6 8.24 2.29 6.99
C LEU A 6 8.75 1.65 5.69
N VAL A 7 9.46 2.44 4.88
CA VAL A 7 10.07 1.97 3.63
C VAL A 7 11.56 2.33 3.63
N PHE A 8 12.42 1.34 3.50
CA PHE A 8 13.84 1.56 3.22
C PHE A 8 14.10 1.60 1.70
N LEU A 9 14.70 2.70 1.24
CA LEU A 9 15.07 2.92 -0.16
C LEU A 9 16.59 3.06 -0.29
N GLY A 10 17.17 2.52 -1.36
CA GLY A 10 18.59 2.66 -1.69
C GLY A 10 19.30 1.34 -1.99
N ASP A 11 20.63 1.40 -2.09
CA ASP A 11 21.46 0.19 -2.11
C ASP A 11 21.62 -0.34 -0.68
N LEU A 12 20.96 -1.46 -0.41
CA LEU A 12 20.88 -2.07 0.93
C LEU A 12 21.74 -3.34 1.03
N GLY A 13 22.48 -3.67 -0.02
CA GLY A 13 23.22 -4.93 -0.15
C GLY A 13 22.32 -6.17 -0.14
N ASP A 14 22.93 -7.33 0.14
CA ASP A 14 22.24 -8.62 0.05
C ASP A 14 21.29 -8.88 1.22
N ASN A 15 20.10 -9.41 0.90
CA ASN A 15 19.09 -9.88 1.84
C ASN A 15 18.75 -8.89 2.98
N PRO A 16 18.44 -7.61 2.69
CA PRO A 16 18.30 -6.56 3.70
C PRO A 16 17.14 -6.83 4.67
N CYS A 17 16.02 -7.36 4.17
CA CYS A 17 14.86 -7.74 4.97
C CYS A 17 15.20 -8.79 6.04
N ARG A 18 15.90 -9.86 5.63
CA ARG A 18 16.31 -10.93 6.55
C ARG A 18 17.33 -10.43 7.57
N ARG A 19 18.32 -9.65 7.14
CA ARG A 19 19.34 -9.07 8.04
C ARG A 19 18.71 -8.21 9.13
N LEU A 20 17.86 -7.26 8.75
CA LEU A 20 17.16 -6.41 9.72
C LEU A 20 16.30 -7.26 10.67
N GLY A 21 15.57 -8.23 10.12
CA GLY A 21 14.74 -9.13 10.92
C GLY A 21 15.53 -9.90 11.99
N GLU A 22 16.72 -10.40 11.66
CA GLU A 22 17.59 -11.07 12.64
C GLU A 22 18.19 -10.09 13.65
N GLU A 23 18.60 -8.89 13.22
CA GLU A 23 19.10 -7.86 14.14
C GLU A 23 18.02 -7.44 15.16
N LEU A 24 16.78 -7.24 14.69
CA LEU A 24 15.65 -6.87 15.55
C LEU A 24 15.25 -7.98 16.52
N LYS A 25 15.41 -9.26 16.16
CA LYS A 25 15.17 -10.39 17.08
C LYS A 25 16.14 -10.40 18.27
N ASN A 26 17.31 -9.80 18.11
CA ASN A 26 18.36 -9.77 19.13
C ASN A 26 18.36 -8.46 19.95
N CYS A 27 17.38 -7.58 19.75
CA CYS A 27 17.27 -6.33 20.51
C CYS A 27 15.98 -6.28 21.33
N ALA A 28 15.90 -5.31 22.26
CA ALA A 28 14.76 -5.13 23.15
C ALA A 28 13.66 -4.22 22.58
N LEU A 29 13.77 -3.77 21.32
CA LEU A 29 12.77 -2.89 20.72
C LEU A 29 11.44 -3.62 20.49
N PRO A 30 11.40 -4.83 19.91
CA PRO A 30 10.14 -5.49 19.66
C PRO A 30 9.68 -6.28 20.87
N SER A 31 8.36 -6.30 21.09
CA SER A 31 7.71 -7.24 21.99
C SER A 31 8.10 -8.68 21.62
N GLN A 32 8.40 -9.51 22.62
CA GLN A 32 8.88 -10.87 22.41
C GLN A 32 7.89 -11.68 21.55
N GLY A 33 8.39 -12.30 20.49
CA GLY A 33 7.58 -13.14 19.58
C GLY A 33 6.71 -12.36 18.57
N THR A 34 6.77 -11.02 18.55
CA THR A 34 5.96 -10.22 17.60
C THR A 34 6.62 -10.02 16.24
N ILE A 35 7.94 -10.18 16.15
CA ILE A 35 8.69 -9.99 14.91
C ILE A 35 8.37 -11.11 13.92
N LYS A 36 7.97 -10.73 12.72
CA LYS A 36 7.77 -11.63 11.58
C LYS A 36 8.53 -11.11 10.37
N VAL A 37 9.33 -11.98 9.76
CA VAL A 37 10.09 -11.68 8.54
C VAL A 37 9.41 -12.43 7.40
N LEU A 38 8.94 -11.68 6.41
CA LEU A 38 8.27 -12.17 5.21
C LEU A 38 9.12 -11.79 3.99
N ASP A 39 10.22 -12.51 3.79
CA ASP A 39 11.25 -12.21 2.78
C ASP A 39 11.03 -12.87 1.41
N LYS A 40 10.08 -13.80 1.32
CA LYS A 40 9.77 -14.56 0.08
C LYS A 40 8.70 -13.93 -0.81
N ALA A 41 8.02 -12.88 -0.34
CA ALA A 41 6.98 -12.21 -1.12
C ALA A 41 7.59 -11.25 -2.15
N THR A 42 6.80 -10.84 -3.15
CA THR A 42 7.20 -9.82 -4.14
C THR A 42 7.66 -8.52 -3.48
N VAL A 43 7.06 -8.18 -2.34
CA VAL A 43 7.51 -7.11 -1.44
C VAL A 43 7.96 -7.75 -0.14
N PRO A 44 9.27 -7.76 0.17
CA PRO A 44 9.77 -8.22 1.45
C PRO A 44 9.34 -7.29 2.59
N ILE A 45 8.82 -7.85 3.68
CA ILE A 45 8.32 -7.08 4.83
C ILE A 45 8.84 -7.66 6.15
N VAL A 46 9.25 -6.80 7.07
CA VAL A 46 9.43 -7.12 8.50
C VAL A 46 8.30 -6.47 9.29
N LYS A 47 7.52 -7.28 10.00
CA LYS A 47 6.46 -6.80 10.89
C LYS A 47 6.90 -6.95 12.32
N LEU A 48 6.58 -5.98 13.18
CA LEU A 48 6.86 -6.07 14.62
C LEU A 48 5.86 -5.26 15.44
N THR A 49 5.87 -5.45 16.75
CA THR A 49 5.18 -4.57 17.69
C THR A 49 6.21 -4.00 18.65
N ASP A 50 6.30 -2.68 18.75
CA ASP A 50 7.22 -2.03 19.68
C ASP A 50 6.87 -2.40 21.13
N ALA A 51 7.87 -2.74 21.93
CA ALA A 51 7.72 -3.23 23.29
C ALA A 51 7.17 -2.16 24.25
N PHE A 52 7.50 -0.90 24.02
CA PHE A 52 7.13 0.18 24.91
C PHE A 52 5.77 0.80 24.57
N THR A 53 5.58 1.19 23.32
CA THR A 53 4.40 1.90 22.83
C THR A 53 3.27 0.96 22.40
N GLN A 54 3.55 -0.33 22.20
CA GLN A 54 2.62 -1.32 21.66
C GLN A 54 2.11 -1.00 20.25
N ILE A 55 2.78 -0.09 19.54
CA ILE A 55 2.46 0.25 18.15
C ILE A 55 2.98 -0.85 17.23
N ARG A 56 2.16 -1.25 16.25
CA ARG A 56 2.57 -2.17 15.18
C ARG A 56 3.32 -1.41 14.10
N VAL A 57 4.41 -1.99 13.62
CA VAL A 57 5.25 -1.42 12.58
C VAL A 57 5.45 -2.44 11.47
N ASP A 58 5.16 -2.04 10.24
CA ASP A 58 5.41 -2.80 9.02
C ASP A 58 6.54 -2.11 8.24
N ILE A 59 7.66 -2.81 8.04
CA ILE A 59 8.87 -2.30 7.37
C ILE A 59 9.05 -3.01 6.04
N SER A 60 8.96 -2.28 4.94
CA SER A 60 9.17 -2.81 3.59
C SER A 60 10.47 -2.31 2.96
N PHE A 61 10.98 -3.05 1.98
CA PHE A 61 12.28 -2.81 1.36
C PHE A 61 12.15 -2.60 -0.13
N ASN A 62 12.79 -1.54 -0.63
CA ASN A 62 12.95 -1.25 -2.05
C ASN A 62 11.64 -1.18 -2.85
N VAL A 63 10.58 -0.66 -2.22
CA VAL A 63 9.29 -0.41 -2.86
C VAL A 63 9.09 1.10 -3.00
N LYS A 64 9.57 1.68 -4.10
CA LYS A 64 9.32 3.09 -4.41
C LYS A 64 7.82 3.42 -4.47
N THR A 65 7.01 2.44 -4.84
CA THR A 65 5.61 2.65 -5.22
C THR A 65 4.69 2.92 -4.03
N THR A 66 4.96 2.39 -2.84
CA THR A 66 4.12 2.67 -1.65
C THR A 66 4.20 4.13 -1.22
N THR A 67 5.39 4.73 -1.25
CA THR A 67 5.58 6.16 -0.92
C THR A 67 4.97 7.08 -1.97
N GLU A 68 5.00 6.67 -3.24
CA GLU A 68 4.36 7.42 -4.33
C GLU A 68 2.84 7.37 -4.21
N CYS A 69 2.26 6.20 -3.88
CA CYS A 69 0.82 6.07 -3.61
C CYS A 69 0.37 6.93 -2.42
N ALA A 70 1.11 6.92 -1.31
CA ALA A 70 0.78 7.73 -0.13
C ALA A 70 0.77 9.23 -0.47
N LYS A 71 1.82 9.71 -1.16
CA LYS A 71 1.91 11.09 -1.62
C LYS A 71 0.83 11.44 -2.65
N PHE A 72 0.48 10.50 -3.53
CA PHE A 72 -0.60 10.67 -4.49
C PHE A 72 -1.95 10.86 -3.77
N ILE A 73 -2.25 10.06 -2.75
CA ILE A 73 -3.46 10.20 -1.94
C ILE A 73 -3.48 11.57 -1.26
N GLU A 74 -2.39 11.95 -0.58
CA GLU A 74 -2.29 13.25 0.11
C GLU A 74 -2.55 14.44 -0.84
N LEU A 75 -2.05 14.37 -2.07
CA LEU A 75 -2.27 15.42 -3.09
C LEU A 75 -3.72 15.51 -3.60
N HIS A 76 -4.51 14.43 -3.47
CA HIS A 76 -5.86 14.34 -4.01
C HIS A 76 -6.96 14.31 -2.93
N VAL A 77 -6.61 14.45 -1.66
CA VAL A 77 -7.59 14.72 -0.59
C VAL A 77 -8.16 16.12 -0.80
N SER A 78 -9.46 16.21 -1.08
CA SER A 78 -10.13 17.51 -1.22
C SER A 78 -10.07 18.31 0.09
N PRO A 79 -9.70 19.60 0.06
CA PRO A 79 -9.75 20.48 1.22
C PRO A 79 -11.19 20.89 1.61
N GLU A 80 -12.16 20.67 0.73
CA GLU A 80 -13.56 21.04 0.94
C GLU A 80 -14.29 20.06 1.86
N PRO A 81 -15.25 20.51 2.69
CA PRO A 81 -16.04 19.63 3.53
C PRO A 81 -16.86 18.66 2.68
N ILE A 82 -16.52 17.38 2.78
CA ILE A 82 -17.17 16.29 2.06
C ILE A 82 -18.26 15.66 2.91
N ASN A 83 -19.46 15.46 2.34
CA ASN A 83 -20.45 14.57 2.94
C ASN A 83 -20.09 13.11 2.62
N TYR A 84 -19.44 12.43 3.58
CA TYR A 84 -19.04 11.04 3.44
C TYR A 84 -20.21 10.07 3.16
N GLY A 85 -21.43 10.39 3.62
CA GLY A 85 -22.61 9.57 3.34
C GLY A 85 -22.99 9.57 1.86
N VAL A 86 -22.96 10.75 1.22
CA VAL A 86 -23.25 10.88 -0.22
C VAL A 86 -22.16 10.19 -1.05
N LEU A 87 -20.88 10.37 -0.69
CA LEU A 87 -19.78 9.66 -1.36
C LEU A 87 -19.91 8.14 -1.23
N LEU A 88 -20.22 7.64 -0.03
CA LEU A 88 -20.33 6.21 0.22
C LEU A 88 -21.49 5.57 -0.56
N ILE A 89 -22.64 6.27 -0.63
CA ILE A 89 -23.77 5.83 -1.47
C ILE A 89 -23.36 5.78 -2.94
N GLY A 90 -22.71 6.83 -3.45
CA GLY A 90 -22.23 6.86 -4.84
C GLY A 90 -21.19 5.77 -5.13
N PHE A 91 -20.30 5.49 -4.18
CA PHE A 91 -19.33 4.38 -4.26
C PHE A 91 -20.04 3.03 -4.36
N PHE A 92 -21.02 2.76 -3.50
CA PHE A 92 -21.78 1.51 -3.54
C PHE A 92 -22.67 1.39 -4.78
N GLU A 93 -23.24 2.48 -5.27
CA GLU A 93 -24.02 2.46 -6.50
C GLU A 93 -23.12 2.18 -7.72
N LEU A 94 -21.96 2.84 -7.78
CA LEU A 94 -20.97 2.60 -8.83
C LEU A 94 -20.52 1.14 -8.84
N TYR A 95 -19.93 0.66 -7.75
CA TYR A 95 -19.38 -0.70 -7.70
C TYR A 95 -20.46 -1.79 -7.58
N GLY A 96 -21.59 -1.51 -6.95
CA GLY A 96 -22.64 -2.52 -6.75
C GLY A 96 -23.57 -2.71 -7.94
N VAL A 97 -23.78 -1.68 -8.76
CA VAL A 97 -24.80 -1.68 -9.83
C VAL A 97 -24.24 -1.28 -11.18
N ASN A 98 -23.48 -0.17 -11.23
CA ASN A 98 -23.19 0.48 -12.51
C ASN A 98 -21.86 0.06 -13.15
N PHE A 99 -20.93 -0.53 -12.39
CA PHE A 99 -19.59 -0.83 -12.88
C PHE A 99 -19.54 -2.16 -13.66
N ASN A 100 -19.05 -2.11 -14.89
CA ASN A 100 -18.88 -3.28 -15.72
C ASN A 100 -17.52 -3.94 -15.46
N TYR A 101 -17.49 -4.83 -14.47
CA TYR A 101 -16.28 -5.57 -14.07
C TYR A 101 -15.61 -6.38 -15.19
N PHE A 102 -16.36 -6.78 -16.22
CA PHE A 102 -15.84 -7.62 -17.30
C PHE A 102 -15.14 -6.82 -18.39
N LYS A 103 -15.58 -5.58 -18.64
CA LYS A 103 -15.13 -4.81 -19.81
C LYS A 103 -14.36 -3.55 -19.45
N THR A 104 -14.55 -3.01 -18.25
CA THR A 104 -14.04 -1.69 -17.88
C THR A 104 -13.03 -1.82 -16.76
N GLY A 105 -11.89 -1.14 -16.91
CA GLY A 105 -10.96 -0.87 -15.82
C GLY A 105 -10.94 0.62 -15.47
N ILE A 106 -10.43 0.94 -14.29
CA ILE A 106 -10.27 2.31 -13.80
C ILE A 106 -8.79 2.62 -13.71
N THR A 107 -8.36 3.73 -14.30
CA THR A 107 -7.05 4.33 -14.01
C THR A 107 -7.21 5.56 -13.14
N VAL A 108 -6.25 5.80 -12.25
CA VAL A 108 -6.14 7.04 -11.47
C VAL A 108 -5.08 8.01 -12.02
N GLU A 109 -4.42 7.66 -13.12
CA GLU A 109 -3.46 8.53 -13.79
C GLU A 109 -4.13 9.75 -14.43
N ASN A 110 -3.41 10.88 -14.47
CA ASN A 110 -3.84 12.11 -15.15
C ASN A 110 -5.25 12.61 -14.72
N GLY A 111 -5.62 12.43 -13.44
CA GLY A 111 -6.94 12.81 -12.92
C GLY A 111 -7.99 11.70 -12.99
N GLY A 112 -7.62 10.52 -13.50
CA GLY A 112 -8.40 9.30 -13.52
C GLY A 112 -9.37 9.19 -14.70
N SER A 113 -9.58 7.96 -15.17
CA SER A 113 -10.50 7.66 -16.28
C SER A 113 -10.92 6.19 -16.30
N TYR A 114 -11.96 5.89 -17.08
CA TYR A 114 -12.34 4.52 -17.43
C TYR A 114 -11.66 4.11 -18.74
N PHE A 115 -11.22 2.86 -18.84
CA PHE A 115 -10.66 2.30 -20.07
C PHE A 115 -11.22 0.89 -20.36
N PRO A 116 -11.27 0.44 -21.63
CA PRO A 116 -11.64 -0.93 -21.97
C PRO A 116 -10.52 -1.91 -21.63
N LYS A 117 -10.82 -3.01 -20.94
CA LYS A 117 -9.82 -4.04 -20.56
C LYS A 117 -9.18 -4.75 -21.74
N GLU A 118 -9.82 -4.73 -22.90
CA GLU A 118 -9.27 -5.28 -24.15
C GLU A 118 -8.17 -4.41 -24.77
N ASP A 119 -8.03 -3.16 -24.29
CA ASP A 119 -6.97 -2.27 -24.74
C ASP A 119 -5.66 -2.57 -23.98
N ALA A 120 -4.77 -3.29 -24.65
CA ALA A 120 -3.47 -3.70 -24.12
C ALA A 120 -2.55 -2.52 -23.77
N SER A 121 -2.83 -1.30 -24.25
CA SER A 121 -2.02 -0.11 -23.91
C SER A 121 -2.10 0.28 -22.44
N PHE A 122 -3.17 -0.13 -21.74
CA PHE A 122 -3.35 0.11 -20.31
C PHE A 122 -2.90 -1.06 -19.43
N MET A 123 -2.52 -2.21 -20.00
CA MET A 123 -2.14 -3.42 -19.26
C MET A 123 -0.68 -3.39 -18.73
N THR A 124 0.10 -2.39 -19.11
CA THR A 124 1.56 -2.35 -18.85
C THR A 124 1.94 -1.75 -17.51
N ASP A 125 1.06 -0.99 -16.84
CA ASP A 125 1.40 -0.32 -15.58
C ASP A 125 0.50 -0.77 -14.43
N ARG A 126 1.06 -1.53 -13.49
CA ARG A 126 0.29 -2.18 -12.39
C ARG A 126 -0.10 -1.22 -11.26
N PHE A 127 0.39 0.02 -11.29
CA PHE A 127 0.23 0.97 -10.17
C PHE A 127 -1.00 1.87 -10.31
N SER A 128 -1.61 1.91 -11.49
CA SER A 128 -2.70 2.83 -11.81
C SER A 128 -4.02 2.13 -12.03
N LEU A 129 -4.05 0.80 -12.14
CA LEU A 129 -5.24 0.03 -12.51
C LEU A 129 -5.97 -0.50 -11.27
N LEU A 130 -7.19 -0.05 -11.06
CA LEU A 130 -8.13 -0.64 -10.11
C LEU A 130 -9.15 -1.48 -10.89
N CYS A 131 -8.97 -2.80 -10.78
CA CYS A 131 -9.76 -3.91 -11.33
C CYS A 131 -9.88 -4.02 -12.85
#